data_AF-A0A4V6D3Y4-F1
#
_entry.id   AF-A0A4V6D3Y4-F1
#
_cell.length_a   1.000
_cell.length_b   1.000
_cell.length_c   1.000
_cell.angle_alpha   90.00
_cell.angle_beta   90.00
_cell.angle_gamma   90.00
#
_symmetry.space_group_name_H-M   'P 1'
#
loop_
_entity.id
_entity.type
_entity.pdbx_description
1 polymer ?
#
loop_
_entity_poly.entity_id
_entity_poly.type
_entity_poly.pdbx_seq_one_letter_code
_entity_poly.pdbx_strand_id
1 'polypeptide(L)'
;MLQRLSSHCGSKLKDLPGGYIGKILVYKSGKVKMKVGDTLFDVSSGSNCKFVQEVAAMDTREKHCCAVGEMNKHAVITPDIDYLLGSVDKMEE
;
A
#
# COMPACT_ATOMS: atom_id res chain seq x y z
N MET A 1 -16.10 13.31 30.04
CA MET A 1 -16.52 13.35 28.64
C MET A 1 -15.57 12.46 27.85
N LEU A 2 -15.87 11.16 27.73
CA LEU A 2 -15.06 10.25 26.91
C LEU A 2 -15.48 10.46 25.45
N GLN A 3 -14.66 11.16 24.68
CA GLN A 3 -14.82 11.19 23.23
C GLN A 3 -14.67 9.75 22.72
N ARG A 4 -15.78 9.20 22.24
CA ARG A 4 -15.80 7.93 21.53
C ARG A 4 -14.85 8.08 20.34
N LEU A 5 -13.70 7.39 20.39
CA LEU A 5 -12.81 7.24 19.25
C LEU A 5 -13.69 6.75 18.10
N SER A 6 -13.91 7.58 17.08
CA SER A 6 -14.65 7.17 15.90
C SER A 6 -13.96 5.92 15.39
N SER A 7 -14.68 4.80 15.36
CA SER A 7 -14.21 3.58 14.74
C SER A 7 -13.88 3.92 13.30
N HIS A 8 -12.61 4.19 13.00
CA HIS A 8 -12.17 4.35 11.64
C HIS A 8 -12.38 3.01 10.97
N CYS A 9 -13.45 2.92 10.19
CA CYS A 9 -13.70 1.79 9.32
C CYS A 9 -12.53 1.76 8.34
N GLY A 10 -11.68 0.74 8.42
CA GLY A 10 -10.55 0.60 7.52
C GLY A 10 -11.03 0.64 6.07
N SER A 11 -10.48 1.52 5.26
CA SER A 11 -10.80 1.65 3.84
C SER A 11 -10.07 0.55 3.05
N LYS A 12 -10.79 -0.18 2.18
CA LYS A 12 -10.17 -1.19 1.31
C LYS A 12 -9.75 -0.54 -0.01
N LEU A 13 -8.72 -1.09 -0.66
CA LEU A 13 -8.23 -0.59 -1.95
C LEU A 13 -9.35 -0.51 -3.02
N LYS A 14 -10.28 -1.48 -3.02
CA LYS A 14 -11.40 -1.53 -3.97
C LYS A 14 -12.45 -0.42 -3.78
N ASP A 15 -12.44 0.25 -2.63
CA ASP A 15 -13.39 1.33 -2.32
C ASP A 15 -12.84 2.70 -2.79
N LEU A 16 -11.58 2.75 -3.25
CA LEU A 16 -10.97 3.95 -3.81
C LEU A 16 -11.41 4.16 -5.26
N PRO A 17 -11.60 5.43 -5.69
CA PRO A 17 -11.85 5.72 -7.09
C PRO A 17 -10.65 5.25 -7.92
N GLY A 18 -10.95 4.77 -9.14
CA GLY A 18 -9.91 4.43 -10.09
C GLY A 18 -9.03 5.63 -10.44
N GLY A 19 -7.79 5.35 -10.86
CA GLY A 19 -6.83 6.37 -11.28
C GLY A 19 -5.73 6.57 -10.25
N TYR A 20 -5.43 7.83 -9.93
CA TYR A 20 -4.27 8.19 -9.13
C TYR A 20 -4.51 7.93 -7.63
N ILE A 21 -3.73 7.01 -7.06
CA ILE A 21 -3.81 6.65 -5.64
C ILE A 21 -2.73 7.35 -4.80
N GLY A 22 -1.57 7.65 -5.38
CA GLY A 22 -0.44 8.19 -4.63
C GLY A 22 0.88 8.20 -5.39
N LYS A 23 1.97 8.43 -4.66
CA LYS A 23 3.34 8.45 -5.21
C LYS A 23 4.22 7.43 -4.52
N ILE A 24 5.12 6.82 -5.28
CA ILE A 24 6.30 6.13 -4.75
C ILE A 24 7.45 7.15 -4.73
N LEU A 25 8.11 7.28 -3.58
CA LEU A 25 9.22 8.20 -3.34
C LEU A 25 10.50 7.39 -3.19
N VAL A 26 11.44 7.57 -4.12
CA VAL A 26 12.78 6.97 -4.06
C VAL A 26 13.77 8.05 -3.64
N TYR A 27 14.36 7.90 -2.46
CA TYR A 27 15.32 8.86 -1.92
C TYR A 27 16.72 8.59 -2.47
N LYS A 28 17.60 9.61 -2.43
CA LYS A 28 19.02 9.46 -2.83
C LYS A 28 19.75 8.37 -2.04
N SER A 29 19.32 8.09 -0.81
CA SER A 29 19.84 7.01 0.03
C SER A 29 19.41 5.61 -0.41
N GLY A 30 18.51 5.50 -1.38
CA GLY A 30 17.88 4.24 -1.77
C GLY A 30 16.66 3.85 -0.91
N LYS A 31 16.36 4.57 0.18
CA LYS A 31 15.11 4.35 0.93
C LYS A 31 13.92 4.59 -0.01
N VAL A 32 12.93 3.71 0.03
CA VAL A 32 11.68 3.84 -0.73
C VAL A 32 10.53 4.02 0.23
N LYS A 33 9.65 4.98 -0.07
CA LYS A 33 8.41 5.22 0.65
C LYS A 33 7.25 5.34 -0.32
N MET A 34 6.02 5.19 0.17
CA MET A 34 4.81 5.47 -0.59
C MET A 34 3.98 6.52 0.15
N LYS A 35 3.46 7.51 -0.57
CA LYS A 35 2.55 8.52 -0.02
C LYS A 35 1.18 8.36 -0.66
N VAL A 36 0.16 8.15 0.18
CA VAL A 36 -1.26 8.06 -0.21
C VAL A 36 -2.02 9.10 0.61
N GLY A 37 -2.62 10.08 -0.06
CA GLY A 37 -3.11 11.28 0.62
C GLY A 37 -1.99 11.95 1.41
N ASP A 38 -2.20 12.17 2.70
CA ASP A 38 -1.22 12.76 3.63
C ASP A 38 -0.42 11.72 4.42
N THR A 39 -0.76 10.44 4.30
CA THR A 39 -0.11 9.35 5.03
C THR A 39 1.12 8.83 4.29
N LEU A 40 2.19 8.63 5.05
CA LEU A 40 3.45 8.07 4.57
C LEU A 40 3.57 6.61 4.99
N PHE A 41 4.08 5.78 4.08
CA PHE A 41 4.29 4.35 4.27
C PHE A 41 5.72 4.00 3.95
N ASP A 42 6.31 3.10 4.74
CA ASP A 42 7.56 2.43 4.39
C ASP A 42 7.30 1.34 3.35
N VAL A 43 8.23 1.22 2.40
CA VAL A 43 8.20 0.18 1.37
C VAL A 43 9.43 -0.70 1.56
N SER A 44 9.21 -1.99 1.77
CA SER A 44 10.27 -2.99 1.89
C SER A 44 10.07 -4.11 0.88
N SER A 45 11.16 -4.82 0.55
CA SER A 45 11.06 -6.03 -0.26
C SER A 45 10.29 -7.10 0.51
N GLY A 46 9.32 -7.72 -0.15
CA GLY A 46 8.65 -8.91 0.37
C GLY A 46 9.54 -10.15 0.33
N SER A 47 8.99 -11.26 0.80
CA SER A 47 9.71 -12.54 0.78
C SER A 47 10.05 -12.97 -0.64
N ASN A 48 11.20 -13.63 -0.78
CA ASN A 48 11.64 -14.19 -2.05
C ASN A 48 10.72 -15.34 -2.48
N CYS A 49 10.27 -15.33 -3.73
CA CYS A 49 9.55 -16.44 -4.32
C CYS A 49 10.48 -17.66 -4.42
N LYS A 50 10.04 -18.81 -3.87
CA LYS A 50 10.77 -20.09 -3.96
C LYS A 50 10.28 -20.97 -5.11
N PHE A 51 9.22 -20.54 -5.79
CA PHE A 51 8.57 -21.22 -6.89
C PHE A 51 8.07 -20.18 -7.90
N VAL A 52 7.88 -20.60 -9.15
CA VAL A 52 7.30 -19.76 -10.21
C VAL A 52 5.86 -19.42 -9.83
N GLN A 53 5.53 -18.13 -9.86
CA GLN A 53 4.17 -17.64 -9.66
C GLN A 53 3.74 -16.92 -10.94
N GLU A 54 2.55 -17.20 -11.45
CA GLU A 54 2.02 -16.59 -12.67
C GLU A 54 0.69 -15.91 -12.39
N VAL A 55 0.49 -14.72 -12.97
CA VAL A 55 -0.76 -13.98 -12.89
C VAL A 55 -1.54 -14.21 -14.18
N ALA A 56 -2.83 -14.52 -14.04
CA ALA A 56 -3.76 -14.63 -15.16
C ALA A 56 -4.99 -13.76 -14.94
N ALA A 57 -5.47 -13.12 -16.01
CA ALA A 57 -6.75 -12.45 -16.04
C ALA A 57 -7.82 -13.45 -16.51
N MET A 58 -8.89 -13.60 -15.71
CA MET A 58 -10.00 -14.51 -15.99
C MET A 58 -11.30 -13.72 -16.10
N ASP A 59 -11.91 -13.73 -17.29
CA ASP A 59 -13.29 -13.29 -17.50
C ASP A 59 -14.20 -14.51 -17.46
N THR A 60 -14.97 -14.65 -16.38
CA THR A 60 -15.85 -15.80 -16.19
C THR A 60 -17.14 -15.74 -17.02
N ARG A 61 -17.52 -14.55 -17.52
CA ARG A 61 -18.73 -14.37 -18.34
C ARG A 61 -18.43 -14.76 -19.79
N GLU A 62 -17.39 -14.19 -20.36
CA GLU A 62 -16.97 -14.48 -21.74
C GLU A 62 -16.09 -15.74 -21.86
N LYS A 63 -15.73 -16.34 -20.71
CA LYS A 63 -14.88 -17.54 -20.60
C LYS A 63 -13.50 -17.35 -21.22
N HIS A 64 -12.95 -16.14 -21.12
CA HIS A 64 -11.60 -15.83 -21.56
C HIS A 64 -10.61 -15.95 -20.39
N CYS A 65 -9.46 -16.55 -20.66
CA CYS A 65 -8.34 -16.63 -19.74
C CYS A 65 -7.08 -16.19 -20.47
N CYS A 66 -6.34 -15.26 -19.88
CA CYS A 66 -5.10 -14.74 -20.45
C CYS A 66 -4.00 -14.72 -19.39
N ALA A 67 -2.90 -15.42 -19.66
CA ALA A 67 -1.69 -15.31 -18.88
C ALA A 67 -1.10 -13.89 -19.03
N VAL A 68 -0.93 -13.19 -17.92
CA VAL A 68 -0.33 -11.85 -17.85
C VAL A 68 1.19 -11.96 -17.72
N GLY A 69 1.67 -12.96 -16.97
CA GLY A 69 3.08 -13.29 -16.86
C GLY A 69 3.52 -13.64 -15.44
N GLU A 70 4.81 -13.90 -15.30
CA GLU A 70 5.44 -14.30 -14.03
C GLU A 70 5.55 -13.14 -13.03
N MET A 71 5.32 -13.44 -11.76
CA MET A 71 5.51 -12.55 -10.62
C MET A 71 6.60 -13.10 -9.69
N ASN A 72 7.75 -12.42 -9.63
CA ASN A 72 8.92 -12.88 -8.87
C ASN A 72 9.43 -11.87 -7.83
N LYS A 73 8.78 -10.71 -7.71
CA LYS A 73 9.12 -9.66 -6.74
C LYS A 73 7.88 -9.21 -6.00
N HIS A 74 8.00 -9.12 -4.69
CA HIS A 74 6.97 -8.63 -3.80
C HIS A 74 7.44 -7.35 -3.11
N ALA A 75 6.53 -6.44 -2.83
CA ALA A 75 6.76 -5.29 -1.98
C ALA A 75 5.76 -5.32 -0.82
N VAL A 76 6.24 -5.01 0.37
CA VAL A 76 5.43 -4.87 1.58
C VAL A 76 5.36 -3.39 1.90
N ILE A 77 4.14 -2.88 2.04
CA ILE A 77 3.86 -1.47 2.31
C ILE A 77 3.22 -1.39 3.68
N THR A 78 3.89 -0.73 4.63
CA THR A 78 3.42 -0.58 6.02
C THR A 78 3.37 0.88 6.41
N PRO A 79 2.39 1.32 7.24
CA PRO A 79 2.37 2.69 7.73
C PRO A 79 3.69 3.06 8.41
N ASP A 80 4.20 4.26 8.13
CA ASP A 80 5.37 4.81 8.81
C ASP A 80 4.97 5.26 10.22
N ILE A 81 5.23 4.41 11.21
CA ILE A 81 4.81 4.65 12.60
C ILE A 81 5.53 5.86 13.21
N ASP A 82 6.80 6.06 12.89
CA ASP A 82 7.58 7.20 13.39
C ASP A 82 6.98 8.52 12.88
N TYR A 83 6.62 8.58 11.59
CA TYR A 83 5.94 9.74 11.01
C TYR A 83 4.55 9.96 11.61
N LEU A 84 3.80 8.89 11.87
CA LEU A 84 2.48 8.98 12.49
C LEU A 84 2.56 9.49 13.93
N LEU A 85 3.51 9.00 14.74
CA LEU A 85 3.65 9.37 16.15
C LEU A 85 4.32 10.75 16.32
N GLY A 86 5.27 11.13 15.46
CA GLY A 86 5.90 12.45 15.51
C GLY A 86 4.96 13.61 15.16
N SER A 87 3.75 13.33 14.65
CA SER A 87 2.70 14.33 14.43
C SER A 87 1.92 14.68 15.70
N VAL A 88 2.04 13.87 16.75
CA VAL A 88 1.32 14.05 18.02
C VAL A 88 2.02 15.08 18.92
N ASP A 89 3.34 15.23 18.77
CA ASP A 89 4.17 16.14 19.57
C ASP A 89 4.12 17.61 19.09
N LYS A 90 3.38 17.91 18.01
CA LYS A 90 3.31 19.26 17.41
C LYS A 90 2.01 20.02 17.72
N MET A 91 1.24 19.57 18.69
CA MET A 91 0.01 20.25 19.15
C MET A 91 0.21 21.01 20.49
N GLU A 92 1.46 21.21 20.90
CA GLU A 92 1.85 22.10 22.01
C GLU A 92 2.78 23.21 21.51
N GLU A 93 2.25 24.13 20.70
CA GLU A 93 2.69 25.54 20.66
C GLU A 93 1.55 26.45 20.18
#